data_AF-A0A8S2WNH3-F1
#
_entry.id   AF-A0A8S2WNH3-F1
#
_cell.length_a   1.000
_cell.length_b   1.000
_cell.length_c   1.000
_cell.angle_alpha   90.00
_cell.angle_beta   90.00
_cell.angle_gamma   90.00
#
_symmetry.space_group_name_H-M   'P 1'
#
loop_
_entity.id
_entity.type
_entity.pdbx_description
1 polymer ?
#
loop_
_entity_poly.entity_id
_entity_poly.type
_entity_poly.pdbx_seq_one_letter_code
_entity_poly.pdbx_strand_id
1 'polypeptide(L)' 'KGYIGEFEIIDDHRSGKIVVNLNGRLNKCGVISPRFDCPIRDIETWTKNLLPSRQFG' A
#
# COMPACT_ATOMS: atom_id res chain seq x y z
N LYS A 1 -8.14 2.35 5.50
CA LYS A 1 -7.61 2.01 6.85
C LYS A 1 -8.28 0.72 7.32
N GLY A 2 -7.52 -0.29 7.77
CA GLY A 2 -8.08 -1.60 8.19
C GLY A 2 -7.98 -2.73 7.15
N TYR A 3 -6.99 -2.68 6.24
CA TYR A 3 -6.70 -3.77 5.29
C TYR A 3 -5.81 -4.88 5.86
N ILE A 4 -5.12 -4.59 6.96
CA ILE A 4 -4.27 -5.52 7.71
C ILE A 4 -4.76 -5.57 9.16
N GLY A 5 -4.54 -6.70 9.82
CA GLY A 5 -4.78 -6.89 11.24
C GLY A 5 -3.55 -6.49 12.07
N GLU A 6 -3.34 -7.22 13.16
CA GLU A 6 -2.16 -7.07 14.01
C GLU A 6 -0.88 -7.41 13.24
N PHE A 7 0.19 -6.70 13.55
CA PHE A 7 1.52 -6.99 13.03
C PHE A 7 2.53 -6.97 14.16
N GLU A 8 3.55 -7.82 14.03
CA GLU A 8 4.63 -7.96 15.00
C GLU A 8 5.96 -7.72 14.30
N ILE A 9 6.86 -7.04 14.99
CA ILE A 9 8.24 -6.82 14.54
C ILE A 9 9.13 -7.70 15.41
N ILE A 10 9.82 -8.65 14.78
CA ILE A 10 10.75 -9.56 15.43
C ILE A 10 12.16 -9.06 15.14
N ASP A 11 12.94 -8.78 16.18
CA ASP A 11 14.34 -8.43 16.05
C ASP A 11 15.20 -9.70 15.91
N ASP A 12 15.83 -9.85 14.74
CA ASP A 12 16.75 -10.95 14.44
C ASP A 12 18.22 -10.53 14.55
N HIS A 13 18.50 -9.37 15.15
CA HIS A 13 19.82 -8.71 15.21
C HIS A 13 20.46 -8.47 13.84
N ARG A 14 19.66 -8.52 12.75
CA ARG A 14 20.08 -8.17 11.39
C ARG A 14 19.25 -7.01 10.87
N SER A 15 18.21 -7.32 10.10
CA SER A 15 17.34 -6.32 9.46
C SER A 15 15.90 -6.38 10.00
N GLY A 16 15.65 -7.24 10.99
CA GLY A 16 14.33 -7.49 11.53
C GLY A 16 13.44 -8.30 10.59
N LYS A 17 12.35 -8.82 11.13
CA LYS A 17 11.28 -9.48 10.38
C LYS A 17 9.94 -8.90 10.80
N ILE A 18 9.01 -8.81 9.86
CA ILE A 18 7.65 -8.33 10.13
C ILE A 18 6.69 -9.46 9.82
N VAL A 19 5.93 -9.87 10.83
CA VAL A 19 4.82 -10.83 10.68
C VAL A 19 3.53 -10.02 10.67
N VAL A 20 2.70 -10.21 9.65
CA VAL A 20 1.45 -9.46 9.47
C VAL A 20 0.29 -10.44 9.40
N ASN A 21 -0.72 -10.25 10.25
CA ASN A 21 -1.97 -10.99 10.16
C ASN A 21 -2.91 -10.31 9.15
N LEU A 22 -3.37 -11.07 8.15
CA LEU A 22 -4.30 -10.58 7.14
C LEU A 22 -5.74 -10.83 7.58
N ASN A 23 -6.60 -9.83 7.44
CA ASN A 23 -8.03 -9.91 7.78
C ASN A 23 -8.93 -10.20 6.56
N GLY A 24 -8.33 -10.57 5.42
CA GLY A 24 -9.05 -10.91 4.19
C GLY A 24 -9.63 -9.74 3.38
N ARG A 25 -9.38 -8.47 3.78
CA ARG A 25 -9.93 -7.29 3.09
C ARG A 25 -9.05 -6.74 1.96
N LEU A 26 -7.86 -7.29 1.77
CA LEU A 26 -6.90 -6.81 0.79
C LEU A 26 -7.23 -7.38 -0.61
N ASN A 27 -7.59 -6.50 -1.55
CA ASN A 27 -7.86 -6.88 -2.94
C ASN A 27 -6.57 -6.96 -3.76
N LYS A 28 -5.80 -5.87 -3.77
CA LYS A 28 -4.51 -5.76 -4.47
C LYS A 28 -3.66 -4.70 -3.78
N CYS A 29 -2.37 -5.00 -3.58
CA CYS A 29 -1.37 -4.07 -3.08
C CYS A 29 -0.13 -4.18 -3.98
N GLY A 30 0.51 -3.06 -4.31
CA GLY A 30 1.67 -3.00 -5.18
C GLY A 30 2.37 -1.65 -5.11
N VAL A 31 3.62 -1.62 -5.54
CA VAL A 31 4.46 -0.42 -5.56
C VAL A 31 4.64 0.04 -7.00
N ILE A 32 4.65 1.36 -7.22
CA ILE A 32 5.00 1.96 -8.50
C ILE A 32 6.51 2.17 -8.55
N SER A 33 7.17 1.59 -9.56
CA SER A 33 8.61 1.71 -9.79
C SER A 33 8.89 2.01 -11.27
N PRO A 34 9.71 3.02 -11.61
CA PRO A 34 10.39 3.97 -10.71
C PRO A 34 9.40 4.91 -10.00
N ARG A 35 9.86 5.56 -8.93
CA ARG A 35 9.05 6.56 -8.22
C ARG A 35 9.04 7.86 -9.03
N PHE A 36 8.04 8.00 -9.90
CA PHE A 36 7.87 9.19 -10.73
C PHE A 36 7.51 10.43 -9.90
N ASP A 37 7.97 11.59 -10.34
CA ASP A 37 7.52 12.88 -9.79
C ASP A 37 6.07 13.14 -10.23
N CYS A 38 5.19 13.43 -9.27
CA CYS A 38 3.77 13.66 -9.53
C CYS A 38 3.41 15.11 -9.18
N PRO A 39 3.28 16.03 -10.16
CA PRO A 39 2.81 17.38 -9.92
C PRO A 39 1.32 17.37 -9.56
N ILE A 40 0.86 18.40 -8.84
CA ILE A 40 -0.53 18.50 -8.34
C ILE A 40 -1.58 18.36 -9.45
N ARG A 41 -1.24 18.83 -10.67
CA ARG A 41 -2.12 18.76 -11.84
C ARG A 41 -2.38 17.32 -12.33
N ASP A 42 -1.45 16.40 -12.08
CA ASP A 42 -1.52 15.04 -12.63
C ASP A 42 -2.11 14.03 -11.63
N ILE A 43 -2.36 14.45 -10.38
CA ILE A 43 -2.90 13.58 -9.32
C ILE A 43 -4.21 12.92 -9.76
N GLU A 44 -5.11 13.66 -10.42
CA GLU A 44 -6.40 13.12 -10.85
C GLU A 44 -6.24 12.03 -11.92
N THR A 45 -5.28 12.19 -12.83
CA THR A 45 -4.93 11.20 -13.85
C THR A 45 -4.40 9.92 -13.20
N TRP A 46 -3.47 10.04 -12.25
CA TRP A 46 -2.95 8.89 -11.50
C TRP A 46 -4.03 8.18 -10.70
N THR A 47 -4.90 8.93 -10.04
CA THR A 47 -6.02 8.39 -9.26
C THR A 47 -6.96 7.56 -10.14
N LYS A 48 -7.33 8.07 -11.32
CA LYS A 48 -8.18 7.36 -12.29
C LYS A 48 -7.53 6.08 -12.84
N ASN A 49 -6.22 6.11 -13.06
CA ASN A 49 -5.51 4.98 -13.65
C ASN A 49 -5.23 3.86 -12.64
N LEU A 50 -5.05 4.21 -11.35
CA LEU A 50 -4.61 3.26 -10.32
C LEU A 50 -5.76 2.74 -9.46
N LEU A 51 -6.74 3.58 -9.13
CA LEU A 51 -7.84 3.20 -8.26
C LEU A 51 -9.01 2.66 -9.07
N PRO A 52 -9.66 1.57 -8.62
CA PRO A 52 -10.79 0.98 -9.33
C PRO A 52 -12.06 1.85 -9.27
N SER A 53 -12.14 2.79 -8.32
CA SER A 53 -13.29 3.67 -8.13
C SER A 53 -12.89 4.95 -7.39
N ARG A 54 -13.68 6.02 -7.56
CA ARG A 54 -13.48 7.31 -6.84
C ARG A 54 -13.75 7.22 -5.34
N GLN A 55 -14.54 6.22 -4.91
CA GLN A 55 -14.92 6.02 -3.51
C GLN A 55 -13.98 5.02 -2.79
N PHE A 56 -12.98 4.49 -3.50
CA PHE A 56 -12.14 3.40 -3.00
C PHE A 56 -10.66 3.76 -3.13
N GLY A 57 -9.92 3.56 -2.04
CA GLY A 57 -8.52 3.98 -1.87
C GLY A 57 -8.20 4.10 -0.39
#